data_AF-A0A176EFN1-F1
#
_entry.id   AF-A0A176EFN1-F1
#
_cell.length_a   1.000
_cell.length_b   1.000
_cell.length_c   1.000
_cell.angle_alpha   90.00
_cell.angle_beta   90.00
_cell.angle_gamma   90.00
#
_symmetry.space_group_name_H-M   'P 1'
#
loop_
_entity.id
_entity.type
_entity.pdbx_description
1 polymer ?
#
loop_
_entity_poly.entity_id
_entity_poly.type
_entity_poly.pdbx_seq_one_letter_code
_entity_poly.pdbx_strand_id
1 'polypeptide(L)'
;MFNELDLLISEVRGKSADCRISDGELEALLGSWPFDKRSADAEAEARLRRFLELITLALWLFGDTAPTWMRAPNAGLSRQSPLAVMLKDPRMIATLRDVLRSEVDCP
;
A
#
# COMPACT_ATOMS: atom_id res chain seq x y z
N MET A 1 19.97 -0.94 18.91
CA MET A 1 19.54 -1.97 17.93
C MET A 1 18.36 -1.38 17.17
N PHE A 2 18.59 -0.91 15.95
CA PHE A 2 17.51 -0.40 15.10
C PHE A 2 16.58 -1.57 14.76
N ASN A 3 15.29 -1.41 15.01
CA ASN A 3 14.32 -2.46 14.75
C ASN A 3 13.79 -2.29 13.32
N GLU A 4 14.04 -3.26 12.45
CA GLU A 4 13.67 -3.21 11.03
C GLU A 4 12.16 -2.95 10.85
N LEU A 5 11.33 -3.52 11.73
CA LEU A 5 9.88 -3.30 11.69
C LEU A 5 9.47 -1.85 12.01
N ASP A 6 10.19 -1.17 12.91
CA ASP A 6 9.88 0.24 13.24
C ASP A 6 10.20 1.16 12.05
N LEU A 7 11.30 0.87 11.34
CA LEU A 7 11.66 1.57 10.11
C LEU A 7 10.61 1.33 9.02
N LEU A 8 10.20 0.07 8.84
CA LEU A 8 9.16 -0.30 7.87
C LEU A 8 7.83 0.42 8.15
N ILE A 9 7.40 0.47 9.41
CA ILE A 9 6.19 1.20 9.83
C ILE A 9 6.33 2.70 9.56
N SER A 10 7.49 3.29 9.86
CA SER A 10 7.77 4.70 9.61
C SER A 10 7.74 5.04 8.11
N GLU A 11 8.33 4.19 7.27
CA GLU A 11 8.33 4.37 5.81
C GLU A 11 6.92 4.25 5.23
N VAL A 12 6.15 3.24 5.67
CA VAL A 12 4.76 3.10 5.26
C VAL A 12 3.96 4.32 5.67
N ARG A 13 4.11 4.81 6.90
CA ARG A 13 3.42 6.03 7.35
C ARG A 13 3.75 7.23 6.46
N GLY A 14 5.03 7.47 6.18
CA GLY A 14 5.47 8.59 5.35
C GLY A 14 4.91 8.53 3.93
N LYS A 15 5.14 7.42 3.22
CA LYS A 15 4.67 7.25 1.84
C LYS A 15 3.15 7.18 1.72
N SER A 16 2.47 6.66 2.75
CA SER A 16 1.01 6.67 2.79
C SER A 16 0.48 8.09 2.92
N ALA A 17 1.14 8.94 3.71
CA ALA A 17 0.79 10.36 3.80
C ALA A 17 1.00 11.07 2.44
N ASP A 18 2.08 10.75 1.72
CA ASP A 18 2.31 11.27 0.36
C ASP A 18 1.17 10.85 -0.58
N CYS A 19 0.70 9.60 -0.51
CA CYS A 19 -0.47 9.08 -1.22
C CYS A 19 -1.82 9.54 -0.63
N ARG A 20 -1.82 10.41 0.40
CA ARG A 20 -2.99 10.89 1.15
C ARG A 20 -3.85 9.77 1.75
N ILE A 21 -3.27 8.64 2.13
CA ILE A 21 -3.93 7.53 2.82
C ILE A 21 -3.89 7.82 4.32
N SER A 22 -5.06 7.81 4.96
CA SER A 22 -5.22 8.08 6.39
C SER A 22 -4.85 6.86 7.24
N ASP A 23 -4.57 7.09 8.53
CA ASP A 23 -4.29 6.00 9.48
C ASP A 23 -5.47 5.02 9.60
N GLY A 24 -6.71 5.49 9.48
CA GLY A 24 -7.89 4.60 9.49
C GLY A 24 -8.01 3.75 8.23
N GLU A 25 -7.62 4.28 7.06
CA GLU A 25 -7.51 3.48 5.83
C GLU A 25 -6.37 2.46 5.95
N LEU A 26 -5.24 2.82 6.58
CA LEU A 26 -4.14 1.88 6.85
C LEU A 26 -4.56 0.77 7.81
N GLU A 27 -5.31 1.09 8.87
CA GLU A 27 -5.88 0.10 9.78
C GLU A 27 -6.81 -0.87 9.06
N ALA A 28 -7.70 -0.36 8.18
CA ALA A 28 -8.59 -1.21 7.39
C ALA A 28 -7.84 -2.11 6.40
N LEU A 29 -6.74 -1.64 5.80
CA LEU A 29 -5.95 -2.39 4.83
C LEU A 29 -5.06 -3.45 5.50
N LEU A 30 -4.44 -3.08 6.62
CA LEU A 30 -3.37 -3.85 7.25
C LEU A 30 -3.88 -4.65 8.45
N GLY A 31 -5.05 -4.32 8.99
CA GLY A 31 -5.76 -5.01 10.07
C GLY A 31 -5.32 -4.58 11.46
N SER A 32 -4.03 -4.29 11.67
CA SER A 32 -3.50 -3.84 12.96
C SER A 32 -2.50 -2.72 12.71
N TRP A 33 -2.98 -1.48 12.63
CA TRP A 33 -2.15 -0.32 12.36
C TRP A 33 -2.22 0.71 13.50
N PRO A 34 -1.08 1.18 14.04
CA PRO A 34 0.27 0.67 13.80
C PRO A 34 0.47 -0.74 14.41
N PHE A 35 1.38 -1.53 13.84
CA PHE A 35 1.66 -2.87 14.33
C PHE A 35 2.40 -2.84 15.67
N ASP A 36 1.91 -3.60 16.66
CA ASP A 36 2.71 -3.96 17.84
C ASP A 36 3.55 -5.21 17.51
N LYS A 37 4.86 -5.16 17.81
CA LYS A 37 5.81 -6.27 17.66
C LYS A 37 5.35 -7.56 18.31
N ARG A 38 4.55 -7.47 19.37
CA ARG A 38 4.05 -8.65 20.09
C ARG A 38 2.89 -9.36 19.38
N SER A 39 2.29 -8.69 18.39
CA SER A 39 1.05 -9.13 17.73
C SER A 39 1.18 -9.22 16.22
N ALA A 40 2.28 -8.73 15.64
CA ALA A 40 2.56 -8.87 14.21
C ALA A 40 2.83 -10.34 13.87
N ASP A 41 1.87 -10.99 13.22
CA ASP A 41 2.11 -12.29 12.58
C ASP A 41 2.86 -12.11 11.26
N ALA A 42 3.44 -13.20 10.74
CA ALA A 42 4.23 -13.16 9.52
C ALA A 42 3.41 -12.74 8.28
N GLU A 43 2.11 -12.99 8.26
CA GLU A 43 1.24 -12.58 7.14
C GLU A 43 0.95 -11.08 7.17
N ALA A 44 0.80 -10.51 8.36
CA ALA A 44 0.65 -9.09 8.58
C ALA A 44 1.90 -8.31 8.17
N GLU A 45 3.08 -8.81 8.55
CA GLU A 45 4.36 -8.23 8.09
C GLU A 45 4.51 -8.37 6.56
N ALA A 46 4.19 -9.53 6.00
CA ALA A 46 4.21 -9.71 4.55
C ALA A 46 3.28 -8.71 3.86
N ARG A 47 2.03 -8.55 4.34
CA ARG A 47 1.08 -7.57 3.80
C ARG A 47 1.61 -6.15 3.90
N LEU A 48 2.21 -5.76 5.02
CA LEU A 48 2.83 -4.45 5.21
C LEU A 48 3.94 -4.21 4.18
N ARG A 49 4.83 -5.19 3.95
CA ARG A 49 5.90 -5.10 2.93
C ARG A 49 5.34 -4.99 1.52
N ARG A 50 4.31 -5.79 1.18
CA ARG A 50 3.64 -5.73 -0.14
C ARG A 50 2.99 -4.36 -0.36
N PHE A 51 2.38 -3.81 0.68
CA PHE A 51 1.76 -2.50 0.64
C PHE A 51 2.79 -1.38 0.49
N LEU A 52 3.90 -1.43 1.25
CA LEU A 52 5.01 -0.48 1.09
C LEU A 52 5.55 -0.47 -0.33
N GLU A 53 5.73 -1.64 -0.91
CA GLU A 53 6.18 -1.76 -2.28
C GLU A 53 5.17 -1.16 -3.27
N LEU A 54 3.88 -1.47 -3.12
CA LEU A 54 2.82 -0.91 -3.95
C LEU A 54 2.85 0.62 -3.94
N ILE A 55 2.88 1.25 -2.76
CA ILE A 55 2.87 2.72 -2.65
C ILE A 55 4.18 3.32 -3.17
N THR A 56 5.30 2.60 -3.04
CA THR A 56 6.59 3.03 -3.62
C THR A 56 6.54 3.01 -5.14
N LEU A 57 6.02 1.94 -5.75
CA LEU A 57 5.84 1.84 -7.19
C LEU A 57 4.85 2.90 -7.71
N ALA A 58 3.75 3.13 -6.99
CA ALA A 58 2.79 4.17 -7.35
C ALA A 58 3.42 5.57 -7.33
N LEU A 59 4.19 5.90 -6.29
CA LEU A 59 4.92 7.17 -6.21
C LEU A 59 5.98 7.29 -7.32
N TRP A 60 6.65 6.19 -7.68
CA TRP A 60 7.64 6.19 -8.75
C TRP A 60 7.00 6.39 -10.14
N LEU A 61 5.92 5.66 -10.45
CA LEU A 61 5.23 5.73 -11.74
C LEU A 61 4.45 7.03 -11.94
N PHE A 62 3.81 7.54 -10.88
CA PHE A 62 2.84 8.63 -10.99
C PHE A 62 3.31 9.94 -10.35
N GLY A 63 4.40 9.93 -9.57
CA GLY A 63 4.90 11.11 -8.86
C GLY A 63 3.81 11.81 -8.04
N ASP A 64 3.69 13.12 -8.23
CA ASP A 64 2.69 13.97 -7.56
C ASP A 64 1.24 13.58 -7.85
N THR A 65 0.99 12.78 -8.88
CA THR A 65 -0.36 12.30 -9.24
C THR A 65 -0.74 10.97 -8.59
N ALA A 66 0.19 10.30 -7.90
CA ALA A 66 -0.07 9.06 -7.16
C ALA A 66 -1.30 9.13 -6.20
N PRO A 67 -1.53 10.23 -5.45
CA PRO A 67 -2.71 10.34 -4.59
C PRO A 67 -4.03 10.34 -5.38
N THR A 68 -3.99 10.95 -6.57
CA THR A 68 -5.13 10.97 -7.49
C THR A 68 -5.37 9.59 -8.06
N TRP A 69 -4.31 8.90 -8.51
CA TRP A 69 -4.40 7.53 -9.02
C TRP A 69 -5.01 6.58 -7.97
N MET A 70 -4.57 6.66 -6.71
CA MET A 70 -5.08 5.83 -5.61
C MET A 70 -6.60 5.97 -5.41
N ARG A 71 -7.17 7.14 -5.72
CA ARG A 71 -8.57 7.47 -5.47
C ARG A 71 -9.43 7.57 -6.73
N ALA A 72 -8.85 7.68 -7.90
CA ALA A 72 -9.57 7.80 -9.16
C ALA A 72 -10.18 6.45 -9.57
N PRO A 73 -11.43 6.43 -10.05
CA PRO A 73 -12.02 5.27 -10.70
C PRO A 73 -11.14 4.75 -11.85
N ASN A 74 -10.83 3.45 -11.84
CA ASN A 74 -10.08 2.81 -12.91
C ASN A 74 -10.98 1.82 -13.68
N ALA A 75 -10.96 1.90 -15.02
CA ALA A 75 -11.76 1.03 -15.88
C ALA A 75 -11.42 -0.46 -15.69
N GLY A 76 -10.15 -0.79 -15.49
CA GLY A 76 -9.66 -2.15 -15.20
C GLY A 76 -10.05 -2.66 -13.81
N LEU A 77 -10.55 -1.80 -12.93
CA LEU A 77 -11.04 -2.14 -11.59
C LEU A 77 -12.56 -1.98 -11.48
N SER A 78 -13.28 -2.19 -12.58
CA SER A 78 -14.75 -2.05 -12.63
C SER A 78 -15.23 -0.68 -12.16
N ARG A 79 -14.51 0.38 -12.56
CA ARG A 79 -14.74 1.78 -12.16
C ARG A 79 -14.63 2.04 -10.65
N GLN A 80 -13.94 1.17 -9.91
CA GLN A 80 -13.53 1.45 -8.55
C GLN A 80 -12.11 2.01 -8.52
N SER A 81 -11.77 2.71 -7.45
CA SER A 81 -10.39 3.16 -7.25
C SER A 81 -9.50 2.05 -6.71
N PRO A 82 -8.18 2.11 -6.93
CA PRO A 82 -7.21 1.21 -6.32
C PRO A 82 -7.41 1.08 -4.81
N LEU A 83 -7.59 2.20 -4.11
CA LEU A 83 -7.83 2.18 -2.66
C LEU A 83 -9.16 1.48 -2.30
N ALA A 84 -10.24 1.76 -3.04
CA ALA A 84 -11.54 1.17 -2.74
C ALA A 84 -11.55 -0.36 -2.92
N VAL A 85 -10.84 -0.89 -3.92
CA VAL A 85 -10.76 -2.35 -4.10
C VAL A 85 -9.90 -3.00 -3.02
N MET A 86 -8.80 -2.37 -2.59
CA MET A 86 -7.96 -2.89 -1.51
C MET A 86 -8.67 -2.88 -0.14
N LEU A 87 -9.49 -1.85 0.12
CA LEU A 87 -10.30 -1.79 1.34
C LEU A 87 -11.40 -2.87 1.38
N LYS A 88 -11.89 -3.32 0.21
CA LYS A 88 -12.87 -4.40 0.10
C LYS A 88 -12.22 -5.78 0.19
N ASP A 89 -11.06 -5.94 -0.44
CA ASP A 89 -10.28 -7.18 -0.41
C ASP A 89 -8.78 -6.85 -0.28
N PRO A 90 -8.19 -7.03 0.92
CA PRO A 90 -6.76 -6.79 1.15
C PRO A 90 -5.82 -7.62 0.26
N ARG A 91 -6.30 -8.72 -0.35
CA ARG A 91 -5.50 -9.49 -1.32
C ARG A 91 -5.17 -8.67 -2.57
N MET A 92 -5.99 -7.67 -2.90
CA MET A 92 -5.76 -6.76 -4.01
C MET A 92 -4.47 -5.95 -3.85
N ILE A 93 -3.93 -5.80 -2.63
CA ILE A 93 -2.61 -5.18 -2.43
C ILE A 93 -1.54 -5.93 -3.24
N ALA A 94 -1.53 -7.26 -3.20
CA ALA A 94 -0.58 -8.07 -3.94
C ALA A 94 -0.81 -7.97 -5.46
N THR A 95 -2.07 -8.10 -5.88
CA THR A 95 -2.45 -8.02 -7.29
C THR A 95 -2.07 -6.70 -7.93
N LEU A 96 -2.41 -5.57 -7.29
CA LEU A 96 -2.11 -4.24 -7.81
C LEU A 96 -0.61 -3.95 -7.80
N ARG A 97 0.10 -4.40 -6.78
CA ARG A 97 1.57 -4.32 -6.74
C ARG A 97 2.17 -5.05 -7.93
N ASP A 98 1.72 -6.26 -8.24
CA ASP A 98 2.26 -7.05 -9.35
C ASP A 98 1.96 -6.40 -10.70
N VAL A 99 0.77 -5.80 -10.86
CA VAL A 99 0.44 -4.98 -12.04
C VAL A 99 1.41 -3.81 -12.17
N LEU A 100 1.58 -2.99 -11.12
CA LEU A 100 2.50 -1.85 -11.18
C LEU A 100 3.94 -2.29 -11.43
N ARG A 101 4.38 -3.40 -10.82
CA ARG A 101 5.72 -3.93 -11.04
C ARG A 101 5.92 -4.33 -12.50
N SER A 102 4.93 -4.97 -13.13
CA SER A 102 5.00 -5.30 -14.56
C SER A 102 5.08 -4.08 -15.48
N GLU A 103 4.49 -2.94 -15.08
CA GLU A 103 4.61 -1.67 -15.81
C GLU A 103 6.01 -1.05 -15.66
N VAL A 104 6.70 -1.29 -14.53
CA VAL A 104 8.10 -0.84 -14.33
C VAL A 104 9.08 -1.74 -15.09
N ASP A 105 8.82 -3.04 -15.12
CA ASP A 105 9.71 -4.04 -15.73
C ASP A 105 9.59 -4.12 -17.27
N CYS A 106 8.53 -3.55 -17.85
CA CYS A 106 8.38 -3.39 -19.29
C CYS A 106 9.10 -2.10 -19.77
N PRO A 107 10.19 -2.20 -20.56
CA PRO A 107 11.01 -1.07 -20.99
C PRO A 107 10.34 -0.16 -22.04
#